data_AF-A0A3A8GUL4-F1
#
_entry.id   AF-A0A3A8GUL4-F1
#
_cell.length_a   1.000
_cell.length_b   1.000
_cell.length_c   1.000
_cell.angle_alpha   90.00
_cell.angle_beta   90.00
_cell.angle_gamma   90.00
#
_symmetry.space_group_name_H-M   'P 1'
#
loop_
_entity.id
_entity.type
_entity.pdbx_description
1 polymer ?
#
loop_
_entity_poly.entity_id
_entity_poly.type
_entity_poly.pdbx_seq_one_letter_code
_entity_poly.pdbx_strand_id
1 'polypeptide(L)'
;MTKALSASSNSRSRQFLTRILEEPELVGIVQGLEAPVLSKLIDHIGLEDSGEIVALATTEQLKKIFDEDLWRSAKPGKDPTFDAERFGLWLQVMMEAGAEFAARKLAELDEDLVTLAVCKHVLVINIDALAERISGSSRSDDDGLTDKALESCLYEEFSEYQIITRDHQGWDSLIAVLVELDKNHHDFLMRMLDRCCYISTEYIDDNGGLYNVLNSEEMLESDVAADREDRREAEGYVAPSSAASFLNLARVTPTEELIASRDADPITQSYFKSLDRAARESAKKGPAQALPRGAPSRKVEKFLQELREAEVLEAPAQPPLLAAGEPRAAHSEPLFKLAVLAVRDREPKAYMDRLRELGYLANVLISGCVYAGRAFRPLEAADAAVAVCNLGMERLLRDAAGDRPGVPTVDDAAGLLERQELVKLFQVGWSLLHRDVQMFTARTLQETLARMGEGLRDVRKSKELTRMAATLKADVNAGKPCQSRSRLEGLGNVLDRQVILAVKGLLSEYPYLTRAISGGSKEMDKGDSRFIFTQQQIQAVQAFVQGIGAPAKKAGVAVPPVPPKGR
;
A
#
# COMPACT_ATOMS: atom_id res chain seq x y z
N MET A 1 26.72 11.77 -15.09
CA MET A 1 26.92 10.39 -14.59
C MET A 1 25.63 9.57 -14.50
N THR A 2 24.43 10.18 -14.57
CA THR A 2 23.13 9.50 -14.61
C THR A 2 22.78 8.84 -15.96
N LYS A 3 23.20 9.41 -17.10
CA LYS A 3 22.95 8.82 -18.43
C LYS A 3 23.70 7.51 -18.72
N ALA A 4 24.81 7.24 -18.04
CA ALA A 4 25.61 6.03 -18.27
C ALA A 4 25.04 4.81 -17.52
N LEU A 5 24.42 5.04 -16.36
CA LEU A 5 23.78 3.98 -15.57
C LEU A 5 22.49 3.47 -16.23
N SER A 6 21.66 4.37 -16.80
CA SER A 6 20.44 3.99 -17.52
C SER A 6 20.72 3.25 -18.83
N ALA A 7 21.79 3.60 -19.55
CA ALA A 7 22.19 2.88 -20.76
C ALA A 7 22.70 1.47 -20.46
N SER A 8 23.38 1.29 -19.31
CA SER A 8 23.91 -0.02 -18.88
C SER A 8 22.85 -0.95 -18.29
N SER A 9 21.81 -0.43 -17.64
CA SER A 9 20.67 -1.25 -17.19
C SER A 9 19.86 -1.72 -18.40
N ASN A 10 19.60 -0.82 -19.35
CA ASN A 10 18.81 -1.13 -20.54
C ASN A 10 19.50 -2.18 -21.45
N SER A 11 20.84 -2.17 -21.54
CA SER A 11 21.56 -3.23 -22.28
C SER A 11 21.52 -4.60 -21.58
N ARG A 12 21.47 -4.63 -20.23
CA ARG A 12 21.31 -5.89 -19.46
C ARG A 12 19.89 -6.42 -19.55
N SER A 13 18.88 -5.56 -19.45
CA SER A 13 17.47 -5.94 -19.61
C SER A 13 17.21 -6.49 -21.02
N ARG A 14 17.77 -5.86 -22.07
CA ARG A 14 17.67 -6.38 -23.44
C ARG A 14 18.42 -7.69 -23.66
N GLN A 15 19.63 -7.84 -23.11
CA GLN A 15 20.36 -9.12 -23.18
C GLN A 15 19.64 -10.25 -22.42
N PHE A 16 18.96 -9.91 -21.33
CA PHE A 16 18.13 -10.84 -20.58
C PHE A 16 16.89 -11.25 -21.38
N LEU A 17 16.16 -10.28 -21.96
CA LEU A 17 15.07 -10.54 -22.91
C LEU A 17 15.50 -11.44 -24.07
N THR A 18 16.61 -11.16 -24.75
CA THR A 18 17.08 -11.98 -25.87
C THR A 18 17.36 -13.43 -25.44
N ARG A 19 17.91 -13.64 -24.25
CA ARG A 19 18.12 -15.00 -23.71
C ARG A 19 16.82 -15.73 -23.39
N ILE A 20 15.84 -15.01 -22.87
CA ILE A 20 14.50 -15.54 -22.54
C ILE A 20 13.76 -15.94 -23.82
N LEU A 21 13.83 -15.10 -24.85
CA LEU A 21 13.17 -15.30 -26.15
C LEU A 21 13.79 -16.44 -26.98
N GLU A 22 15.07 -16.77 -26.75
CA GLU A 22 15.75 -17.92 -27.37
C GLU A 22 15.34 -19.28 -26.76
N GLU A 23 14.54 -19.30 -25.69
CA GLU A 23 14.17 -20.51 -24.96
C GLU A 23 12.98 -21.24 -25.62
N PRO A 24 13.13 -22.50 -26.08
CA PRO A 24 12.12 -23.19 -26.90
C PRO A 24 10.80 -23.54 -26.18
N GLU A 25 10.70 -23.32 -24.87
CA GLU A 25 9.48 -23.55 -24.07
C GLU A 25 8.97 -22.26 -23.39
N LEU A 26 9.38 -21.08 -23.88
CA LEU A 26 9.06 -19.80 -23.26
C LEU A 26 7.56 -19.60 -22.99
N VAL A 27 6.70 -20.02 -23.93
CA VAL A 27 5.24 -19.91 -23.79
C VAL A 27 4.74 -20.64 -22.54
N GLY A 28 5.21 -21.87 -22.32
CA GLY A 28 4.81 -22.66 -21.15
C GLY A 28 5.40 -22.13 -19.84
N ILE A 29 6.57 -21.47 -19.89
CA ILE A 29 7.18 -20.82 -18.74
C ILE A 29 6.36 -19.58 -18.35
N VAL A 30 6.14 -18.66 -19.29
CA VAL A 30 5.39 -17.40 -19.04
C VAL A 30 3.97 -17.68 -18.56
N GLN A 31 3.26 -18.62 -19.20
CA GLN A 31 1.91 -19.00 -18.80
C GLN A 31 1.86 -19.77 -17.47
N GLY A 32 2.98 -20.38 -17.07
CA GLY A 32 3.12 -21.06 -15.78
C GLY A 32 3.54 -20.16 -14.62
N LEU A 33 3.90 -18.89 -14.89
CA LEU A 33 4.26 -17.93 -13.84
C LEU A 33 3.04 -17.41 -13.09
N GLU A 34 3.21 -17.16 -11.80
CA GLU A 34 2.21 -16.41 -11.03
C GLU A 34 2.19 -14.94 -11.48
N ALA A 35 1.01 -14.33 -11.56
CA ALA A 35 0.83 -12.96 -12.02
C ALA A 35 1.72 -11.92 -11.29
N PRO A 36 1.93 -12.00 -9.96
CA PRO A 36 2.82 -11.05 -9.26
C PRO A 36 4.30 -11.18 -9.68
N VAL A 37 4.74 -12.37 -10.09
CA VAL A 37 6.10 -12.59 -10.60
C VAL A 37 6.23 -12.00 -12.00
N LEU A 38 5.21 -12.20 -12.84
CA LEU A 38 5.14 -11.63 -14.18
C LEU A 38 5.09 -10.08 -14.14
N SER A 39 4.31 -9.51 -13.21
CA SER A 39 4.26 -8.06 -12.96
C SER A 39 5.65 -7.49 -12.63
N LYS A 40 6.38 -8.11 -11.69
CA LYS A 40 7.75 -7.69 -11.34
C LYS A 40 8.74 -7.80 -12.50
N LEU A 41 8.57 -8.80 -13.36
CA LEU A 41 9.39 -8.96 -14.56
C LEU A 41 9.13 -7.81 -15.55
N ILE A 42 7.87 -7.47 -15.78
CA ILE A 42 7.46 -6.34 -16.64
C ILE A 42 7.98 -5.02 -16.06
N ASP A 43 7.88 -4.81 -14.75
CA ASP A 43 8.41 -3.60 -14.09
C ASP A 43 9.94 -3.48 -14.22
N HIS A 44 10.67 -4.60 -14.15
CA HIS A 44 12.12 -4.61 -14.27
C HIS A 44 12.60 -4.33 -15.70
N ILE A 45 11.87 -4.83 -16.69
CA ILE A 45 12.17 -4.65 -18.11
C ILE A 45 11.70 -3.28 -18.60
N GLY A 46 10.55 -2.82 -18.10
CA GLY A 46 9.77 -1.71 -18.63
C GLY A 46 8.62 -2.23 -19.49
N LEU A 47 7.42 -1.67 -19.31
CA LEU A 47 6.21 -2.10 -20.02
C LEU A 47 6.36 -1.99 -21.55
N GLU A 48 6.97 -0.90 -22.03
CA GLU A 48 7.22 -0.65 -23.47
C GLU A 48 8.11 -1.72 -24.12
N ASP A 49 9.11 -2.24 -23.39
CA ASP A 49 10.01 -3.28 -23.90
C ASP A 49 9.47 -4.71 -23.60
N SER A 50 8.25 -4.85 -23.08
CA SER A 50 7.66 -6.14 -22.64
C SER A 50 6.60 -6.72 -23.58
N GLY A 51 6.39 -6.16 -24.78
CA GLY A 51 5.33 -6.57 -25.72
C GLY A 51 5.30 -8.08 -26.02
N GLU A 52 6.46 -8.70 -26.24
CA GLU A 52 6.55 -10.14 -26.52
C GLU A 52 6.13 -11.01 -25.31
N ILE A 53 6.42 -10.56 -24.08
CA ILE A 53 6.00 -11.25 -22.85
C ILE A 53 4.49 -11.09 -22.63
N VAL A 54 3.97 -9.89 -22.86
CA VAL A 54 2.54 -9.58 -22.76
C VAL A 54 1.72 -10.40 -23.76
N ALA A 55 2.23 -10.59 -24.98
CA ALA A 55 1.60 -11.41 -26.01
C ALA A 55 1.43 -12.90 -25.60
N LEU A 56 2.36 -13.42 -24.78
CA LEU A 56 2.35 -14.80 -24.30
C LEU A 56 1.51 -15.00 -23.03
N ALA A 57 1.18 -13.92 -22.32
CA ALA A 57 0.43 -13.95 -21.08
C ALA A 57 -1.01 -14.43 -21.28
N THR A 58 -1.50 -15.20 -20.31
CA THR A 58 -2.91 -15.60 -20.26
C THR A 58 -3.79 -14.42 -19.83
N THR A 59 -5.06 -14.44 -20.20
CA THR A 59 -6.00 -13.37 -19.85
C THR A 59 -6.20 -13.25 -18.34
N GLU A 60 -6.20 -14.38 -17.62
CA GLU A 60 -6.27 -14.38 -16.15
C GLU A 60 -5.02 -13.75 -15.50
N GLN A 61 -3.83 -13.94 -16.09
CA GLN A 61 -2.62 -13.23 -15.62
C GLN A 61 -2.73 -11.73 -15.88
N LEU A 62 -3.20 -11.33 -17.07
CA LEU A 62 -3.39 -9.91 -17.41
C LEU A 62 -4.43 -9.24 -16.51
N LYS A 63 -5.56 -9.89 -16.20
CA LYS A 63 -6.56 -9.39 -15.24
C LYS A 63 -5.93 -9.07 -13.89
N LYS A 64 -5.12 -9.99 -13.35
CA LYS A 64 -4.43 -9.78 -12.06
C LYS A 64 -3.37 -8.70 -12.12
N ILE A 65 -2.64 -8.58 -13.23
CA ILE A 65 -1.67 -7.51 -13.44
C ILE A 65 -2.41 -6.16 -13.52
N PHE A 66 -3.54 -6.10 -14.21
CA PHE A 66 -4.35 -4.89 -14.34
C PHE A 66 -4.94 -4.45 -12.99
N ASP A 67 -5.33 -5.39 -12.13
CA ASP A 67 -5.73 -5.10 -10.75
C ASP A 67 -4.60 -4.43 -9.94
N GLU A 68 -3.32 -4.64 -10.29
CA GLU A 68 -2.19 -3.99 -9.61
C GLU A 68 -1.72 -2.70 -10.31
N ASP A 69 -1.55 -2.72 -11.63
CA ASP A 69 -0.84 -1.67 -12.37
C ASP A 69 -1.74 -0.51 -12.85
N LEU A 70 -3.02 -0.76 -13.14
CA LEU A 70 -3.97 0.27 -13.60
C LEU A 70 -4.51 1.15 -12.46
N TRP A 71 -4.14 0.86 -11.22
CA TRP A 71 -4.75 1.43 -10.03
C TRP A 71 -3.71 2.14 -9.17
N ARG A 72 -3.79 3.47 -9.11
CA ARG A 72 -2.83 4.28 -8.34
C ARG A 72 -3.46 4.81 -7.06
N SER A 73 -2.90 4.40 -5.93
CA SER A 73 -3.20 5.02 -4.64
C SER A 73 -2.30 6.23 -4.40
N ALA A 74 -2.88 7.42 -4.23
CA ALA A 74 -2.12 8.61 -3.85
C ALA A 74 -1.40 8.45 -2.49
N LYS A 75 -2.00 7.67 -1.58
CA LYS A 75 -1.44 7.30 -0.27
C LYS A 75 -2.00 5.94 0.17
N PRO A 76 -1.21 5.13 0.90
CA PRO A 76 -1.74 3.99 1.67
C PRO A 76 -2.95 4.41 2.52
N GLY A 77 -3.98 3.55 2.56
CA GLY A 77 -5.24 3.79 3.26
C GLY A 77 -6.27 4.64 2.49
N LYS A 78 -5.95 5.09 1.28
CA LYS A 78 -6.94 5.64 0.34
C LYS A 78 -7.17 4.64 -0.78
N ASP A 79 -8.43 4.54 -1.19
CA ASP A 79 -8.80 3.71 -2.33
C ASP A 79 -8.08 4.21 -3.59
N PRO A 80 -7.55 3.30 -4.40
CA PRO A 80 -6.86 3.66 -5.63
C PRO A 80 -7.85 4.21 -6.65
N THR A 81 -7.38 5.13 -7.48
CA THR A 81 -8.13 5.63 -8.65
C THR A 81 -7.63 4.96 -9.91
N PHE A 82 -8.51 4.82 -10.89
CA PHE A 82 -8.16 4.24 -12.18
C PHE A 82 -7.22 5.18 -12.97
N ASP A 83 -6.14 4.63 -13.51
CA ASP A 83 -5.16 5.36 -14.33
C ASP A 83 -5.39 5.07 -15.82
N ALA A 84 -6.11 5.98 -16.47
CA ALA A 84 -6.42 5.87 -17.90
C ALA A 84 -5.16 5.99 -18.78
N GLU A 85 -4.22 6.88 -18.46
CA GLU A 85 -2.96 7.01 -19.22
C GLU A 85 -2.18 5.69 -19.22
N ARG A 86 -2.13 5.03 -18.06
CA ARG A 86 -1.48 3.72 -17.93
C ARG A 86 -2.19 2.64 -18.75
N PHE A 87 -3.52 2.65 -18.81
CA PHE A 87 -4.28 1.76 -19.69
C PHE A 87 -3.97 2.01 -21.18
N GLY A 88 -3.89 3.27 -21.60
CA GLY A 88 -3.51 3.63 -22.97
C GLY A 88 -2.14 3.06 -23.38
N LEU A 89 -1.17 3.07 -22.46
CA LEU A 89 0.15 2.46 -22.67
C LEU A 89 0.06 0.93 -22.83
N TRP A 90 -0.74 0.26 -22.00
CA TRP A 90 -1.01 -1.17 -22.16
C TRP A 90 -1.65 -1.51 -23.50
N LEU A 91 -2.57 -0.67 -23.97
CA LEU A 91 -3.19 -0.85 -25.28
C LEU A 91 -2.16 -0.76 -26.40
N GLN A 92 -1.25 0.23 -26.35
CA GLN A 92 -0.15 0.37 -27.32
C GLN A 92 0.75 -0.86 -27.34
N VAL A 93 1.11 -1.40 -26.17
CA VAL A 93 1.95 -2.61 -26.08
C VAL A 93 1.21 -3.85 -26.61
N MET A 94 -0.08 -4.01 -26.31
CA MET A 94 -0.88 -5.09 -26.88
C MET A 94 -1.02 -4.97 -28.40
N MET A 95 -1.06 -3.74 -28.92
CA MET A 95 -1.14 -3.46 -30.35
C MET A 95 0.13 -3.87 -31.11
N GLU A 96 1.30 -3.94 -30.46
CA GLU A 96 2.52 -4.48 -31.08
C GLU A 96 2.37 -5.96 -31.47
N ALA A 97 1.57 -6.71 -30.70
CA ALA A 97 1.22 -8.10 -31.03
C ALA A 97 0.09 -8.20 -32.07
N GLY A 98 -0.56 -7.08 -32.42
CA GLY A 98 -1.60 -6.97 -33.44
C GLY A 98 -2.97 -6.54 -32.89
N ALA A 99 -3.74 -5.84 -33.72
CA ALA A 99 -5.07 -5.32 -33.38
C ALA A 99 -6.08 -6.44 -33.01
N GLU A 100 -6.05 -7.57 -33.72
CA GLU A 100 -6.93 -8.71 -33.44
C GLU A 100 -6.63 -9.31 -32.06
N PHE A 101 -5.35 -9.37 -31.68
CA PHE A 101 -4.95 -9.84 -30.36
C PHE A 101 -5.49 -8.92 -29.26
N ALA A 102 -5.27 -7.61 -29.40
CA ALA A 102 -5.75 -6.61 -28.43
C ALA A 102 -7.28 -6.63 -28.30
N ALA A 103 -8.01 -6.65 -29.42
CA ALA A 103 -9.47 -6.70 -29.44
C ALA A 103 -10.02 -7.96 -28.74
N ARG A 104 -9.46 -9.14 -29.05
CA ARG A 104 -9.85 -10.39 -28.39
C ARG A 104 -9.57 -10.33 -26.88
N LYS A 105 -8.42 -9.78 -26.47
CA LYS A 105 -8.11 -9.64 -25.04
C LYS A 105 -9.10 -8.72 -24.34
N LEU A 106 -9.45 -7.57 -24.91
CA LEU A 106 -10.46 -6.68 -24.34
C LEU A 106 -11.83 -7.35 -24.22
N ALA A 107 -12.25 -8.14 -25.22
CA ALA A 107 -13.52 -8.88 -25.17
C ALA A 107 -13.54 -10.00 -24.10
N GLU A 108 -12.38 -10.51 -23.68
CA GLU A 108 -12.27 -11.51 -22.60
C GLU A 108 -12.10 -10.87 -21.19
N LEU A 109 -11.84 -9.55 -21.13
CA LEU A 109 -11.83 -8.78 -19.90
C LEU A 109 -13.25 -8.49 -19.42
N ASP A 110 -13.33 -7.88 -18.24
CA ASP A 110 -14.59 -7.41 -17.68
C ASP A 110 -15.17 -6.26 -18.51
N GLU A 111 -16.45 -6.35 -18.89
CA GLU A 111 -17.13 -5.35 -19.71
C GLU A 111 -17.13 -3.99 -19.02
N ASP A 112 -17.27 -3.97 -17.69
CA ASP A 112 -17.32 -2.75 -16.88
C ASP A 112 -15.95 -2.06 -16.83
N LEU A 113 -14.86 -2.83 -16.72
CA LEU A 113 -13.49 -2.32 -16.74
C LEU A 113 -13.16 -1.69 -18.10
N VAL A 114 -13.52 -2.36 -19.20
CA VAL A 114 -13.26 -1.86 -20.55
C VAL A 114 -14.11 -0.61 -20.82
N THR A 115 -15.39 -0.61 -20.40
CA THR A 115 -16.27 0.56 -20.49
C THR A 115 -15.67 1.75 -19.75
N LEU A 116 -15.24 1.56 -18.49
CA LEU A 116 -14.61 2.61 -17.70
C LEU A 116 -13.37 3.18 -18.41
N ALA A 117 -12.50 2.30 -18.90
CA ALA A 117 -11.29 2.70 -19.59
C ALA A 117 -11.58 3.53 -20.85
N VAL A 118 -12.54 3.08 -21.69
CA VAL A 118 -12.93 3.79 -22.91
C VAL A 118 -13.57 5.14 -22.59
N CYS A 119 -14.52 5.19 -21.66
CA CYS A 119 -15.20 6.42 -21.25
C CYS A 119 -14.22 7.48 -20.68
N LYS A 120 -13.09 7.07 -20.07
CA LYS A 120 -12.05 8.00 -19.59
C LYS A 120 -11.23 8.63 -20.73
N HIS A 121 -11.10 7.95 -21.87
CA HIS A 121 -10.37 8.43 -23.05
C HIS A 121 -11.25 9.14 -24.08
N VAL A 122 -12.56 8.86 -24.10
CA VAL A 122 -13.47 9.24 -25.17
C VAL A 122 -14.81 9.72 -24.63
N LEU A 123 -15.41 10.68 -25.32
CA LEU A 123 -16.83 11.03 -25.22
C LEU A 123 -17.59 10.34 -26.34
N VAL A 124 -18.65 9.61 -26.00
CA VAL A 124 -19.51 8.94 -26.98
C VAL A 124 -20.83 9.69 -27.04
N ILE A 125 -21.24 10.10 -28.24
CA ILE A 125 -22.48 10.84 -28.46
C ILE A 125 -23.32 10.11 -29.50
N ASN A 126 -24.61 9.95 -29.24
CA ASN A 126 -25.54 9.46 -30.27
C ASN A 126 -25.89 10.61 -31.24
N ILE A 127 -25.66 10.38 -32.53
CA ILE A 127 -25.80 11.40 -33.59
C ILE A 127 -27.25 11.86 -33.72
N ASP A 128 -28.21 10.93 -33.61
CA ASP A 128 -29.63 11.24 -33.71
C ASP A 128 -30.10 12.06 -32.51
N ALA A 129 -29.66 11.69 -31.30
CA ALA A 129 -29.97 12.42 -30.08
C ALA A 129 -29.38 13.85 -30.07
N LEU A 130 -28.17 14.02 -30.62
CA LEU A 130 -27.54 15.33 -30.78
C LEU A 130 -28.30 16.18 -31.82
N ALA A 131 -28.68 15.60 -32.95
CA ALA A 131 -29.44 16.28 -34.00
C ALA A 131 -30.82 16.77 -33.51
N GLU A 132 -31.51 15.99 -32.68
CA GLU A 132 -32.75 16.40 -32.02
C GLU A 132 -32.54 17.58 -31.06
N ARG A 133 -31.46 17.57 -30.27
CA ARG A 133 -31.11 18.66 -29.35
C ARG A 133 -30.78 19.96 -30.09
N ILE A 134 -29.95 19.89 -31.13
CA ILE A 134 -29.58 21.05 -31.98
C ILE A 134 -30.81 21.62 -32.70
N SER A 135 -31.76 20.76 -33.08
CA SER A 135 -33.00 21.19 -33.73
C SER A 135 -34.01 21.81 -32.73
N GLY A 136 -33.91 21.49 -31.45
CA GLY A 136 -34.82 21.94 -30.39
C GLY A 136 -34.37 23.20 -29.63
N SER A 137 -33.06 23.47 -29.54
CA SER A 137 -32.53 24.70 -28.93
C SER A 137 -32.53 25.84 -29.93
N SER A 138 -33.19 26.96 -29.59
CA SER A 138 -33.07 28.19 -30.37
C SER A 138 -31.59 28.59 -30.44
N ARG A 139 -30.99 28.51 -31.65
CA ARG A 139 -29.57 28.76 -31.93
C ARG A 139 -29.03 29.91 -31.08
N SER A 140 -28.19 29.56 -30.11
CA SER A 140 -27.53 30.52 -29.21
C SER A 140 -26.16 30.85 -29.80
N ASP A 141 -25.64 32.06 -29.55
CA ASP A 141 -24.29 32.45 -30.00
C ASP A 141 -23.16 31.57 -29.38
N ASP A 142 -23.49 30.72 -28.41
CA ASP A 142 -22.59 29.71 -27.79
C ASP A 142 -22.41 28.45 -28.68
N ASP A 143 -23.32 28.18 -29.63
CA ASP A 143 -23.24 27.05 -30.57
C ASP A 143 -22.03 27.15 -31.52
N GLY A 144 -21.57 28.38 -31.79
CA GLY A 144 -20.39 28.63 -32.62
C GLY A 144 -19.06 28.34 -31.91
N LEU A 145 -19.04 28.22 -30.58
CA LEU A 145 -17.86 27.83 -29.81
C LEU A 145 -17.76 26.31 -29.65
N THR A 146 -18.90 25.62 -29.49
CA THR A 146 -18.99 24.16 -29.50
C THR A 146 -18.70 23.57 -30.88
N ASP A 147 -19.26 24.14 -31.97
CA ASP A 147 -18.94 23.70 -33.34
C ASP A 147 -17.43 23.82 -33.65
N LYS A 148 -16.79 24.90 -33.20
CA LYS A 148 -15.35 25.12 -33.40
C LYS A 148 -14.46 24.23 -32.53
N ALA A 149 -14.94 23.87 -31.34
CA ALA A 149 -14.27 22.91 -30.46
C ALA A 149 -14.38 21.49 -31.02
N LEU A 150 -15.55 21.12 -31.56
CA LEU A 150 -15.79 19.84 -32.23
C LEU A 150 -14.97 19.71 -33.53
N GLU A 151 -14.86 20.78 -34.33
CA GLU A 151 -13.99 20.84 -35.53
C GLU A 151 -12.50 20.64 -35.20
N SER A 152 -12.08 20.90 -33.95
CA SER A 152 -10.69 20.74 -33.52
C SER A 152 -10.37 19.38 -32.90
N CYS A 153 -11.39 18.56 -32.62
CA CYS A 153 -11.24 17.24 -32.00
C CYS A 153 -11.18 16.13 -33.05
N LEU A 154 -10.42 15.06 -32.77
CA LEU A 154 -10.47 13.84 -33.57
C LEU A 154 -11.75 13.08 -33.23
N TYR A 155 -12.51 12.72 -34.26
CA TYR A 155 -13.73 11.93 -34.11
C TYR A 155 -13.79 10.79 -35.12
N GLU A 156 -14.46 9.70 -34.75
CA GLU A 156 -14.73 8.55 -35.61
C GLU A 156 -16.20 8.13 -35.43
N GLU A 157 -16.86 7.67 -36.50
CA GLU A 157 -18.27 7.28 -36.48
C GLU A 157 -18.42 5.76 -36.50
N PHE A 158 -19.20 5.23 -35.56
CA PHE A 158 -19.56 3.82 -35.44
C PHE A 158 -21.08 3.68 -35.41
N SER A 159 -21.66 3.31 -36.55
CA SER A 159 -23.12 3.20 -36.73
C SER A 159 -23.85 4.50 -36.36
N GLU A 160 -24.51 4.56 -35.20
CA GLU A 160 -25.27 5.72 -34.71
C GLU A 160 -24.52 6.54 -33.65
N TYR A 161 -23.32 6.10 -33.27
CA TYR A 161 -22.49 6.72 -32.26
C TYR A 161 -21.30 7.46 -32.88
N GLN A 162 -21.04 8.66 -32.41
CA GLN A 162 -19.85 9.44 -32.69
C GLN A 162 -18.92 9.42 -31.47
N ILE A 163 -17.69 8.99 -31.69
CA ILE A 163 -16.63 8.88 -30.68
C ILE A 163 -15.74 10.11 -30.82
N ILE A 164 -15.60 10.90 -29.76
CA ILE A 164 -14.79 12.11 -29.71
C ILE A 164 -13.68 11.93 -28.68
N THR A 165 -12.44 12.20 -29.06
CA THR A 165 -11.31 12.08 -28.14
C THR A 165 -11.34 13.11 -27.00
N ARG A 166 -11.05 12.69 -25.76
CA ARG A 166 -10.75 13.58 -24.62
C ARG A 166 -9.26 13.95 -24.56
N ASP A 167 -8.39 13.05 -25.02
CA ASP A 167 -6.94 13.25 -25.11
C ASP A 167 -6.37 12.59 -26.38
N HIS A 168 -5.56 13.34 -27.12
CA HIS A 168 -4.99 12.88 -28.39
C HIS A 168 -3.96 11.76 -28.22
N GLN A 169 -3.44 11.52 -27.01
CA GLN A 169 -2.47 10.45 -26.77
C GLN A 169 -3.12 9.06 -26.86
N GLY A 170 -2.63 8.21 -27.76
CA GLY A 170 -3.10 6.84 -27.92
C GLY A 170 -4.39 6.68 -28.74
N TRP A 171 -4.91 7.77 -29.33
CA TRP A 171 -6.09 7.75 -30.19
C TRP A 171 -6.02 6.71 -31.31
N ASP A 172 -4.90 6.69 -32.06
CA ASP A 172 -4.73 5.76 -33.19
C ASP A 172 -4.79 4.30 -32.75
N SER A 173 -4.24 3.99 -31.56
CA SER A 173 -4.28 2.65 -30.99
C SER A 173 -5.68 2.28 -30.53
N LEU A 174 -6.41 3.22 -29.93
CA LEU A 174 -7.79 3.01 -29.49
C LEU A 174 -8.72 2.75 -30.67
N ILE A 175 -8.69 3.61 -31.71
CA ILE A 175 -9.53 3.43 -32.90
C ILE A 175 -9.21 2.12 -33.62
N ALA A 176 -7.93 1.78 -33.79
CA ALA A 176 -7.56 0.53 -34.44
C ALA A 176 -8.14 -0.70 -33.73
N VAL A 177 -8.20 -0.68 -32.39
CA VAL A 177 -8.81 -1.76 -31.60
C VAL A 177 -10.33 -1.72 -31.68
N LEU A 178 -10.97 -0.54 -31.63
CA LEU A 178 -12.42 -0.41 -31.76
C LEU A 178 -12.91 -0.89 -33.14
N VAL A 179 -12.19 -0.58 -34.22
CA VAL A 179 -12.48 -1.08 -35.57
C VAL A 179 -12.36 -2.61 -35.63
N GLU A 180 -11.40 -3.20 -34.92
CA GLU A 180 -11.23 -4.65 -34.91
C GLU A 180 -12.25 -5.36 -33.98
N LEU A 181 -12.66 -4.69 -32.90
CA LEU A 181 -13.80 -5.10 -32.08
C LEU A 181 -15.10 -5.07 -32.87
N ASP A 182 -15.32 -4.06 -33.72
CA ASP A 182 -16.51 -3.99 -34.57
C ASP A 182 -16.62 -5.21 -35.51
N LYS A 183 -15.48 -5.65 -36.07
CA LYS A 183 -15.44 -6.80 -36.98
C LYS A 183 -15.70 -8.14 -36.28
N ASN A 184 -15.06 -8.36 -35.13
CA ASN A 184 -15.01 -9.69 -34.50
C ASN A 184 -15.94 -9.83 -33.29
N HIS A 185 -16.31 -8.71 -32.67
CA HIS A 185 -17.05 -8.62 -31.40
C HIS A 185 -18.07 -7.47 -31.40
N HIS A 186 -18.77 -7.25 -32.52
CA HIS A 186 -19.72 -6.15 -32.72
C HIS A 186 -20.72 -5.96 -31.56
N ASP A 187 -21.36 -7.04 -31.10
CA ASP A 187 -22.36 -6.97 -30.01
C ASP A 187 -21.76 -6.47 -28.69
N PHE A 188 -20.50 -6.77 -28.42
CA PHE A 188 -19.79 -6.28 -27.23
C PHE A 188 -19.47 -4.79 -27.38
N LEU A 189 -18.97 -4.38 -28.54
CA LEU A 189 -18.70 -2.98 -28.85
C LEU A 189 -19.96 -2.12 -28.71
N MET A 190 -21.09 -2.55 -29.26
CA MET A 190 -22.34 -1.76 -29.22
C MET A 190 -22.88 -1.60 -27.81
N ARG A 191 -22.85 -2.64 -26.96
CA ARG A 191 -23.25 -2.51 -25.54
C ARG A 191 -22.34 -1.55 -24.77
N MET A 192 -21.03 -1.62 -25.02
CA MET A 192 -20.06 -0.73 -24.40
C MET A 192 -20.27 0.73 -24.84
N LEU A 193 -20.47 0.98 -26.14
CA LEU A 193 -20.73 2.33 -26.67
C LEU A 193 -22.05 2.91 -26.16
N ASP A 194 -23.11 2.10 -26.06
CA ASP A 194 -24.39 2.53 -25.49
C ASP A 194 -24.22 3.00 -24.04
N ARG A 195 -23.50 2.23 -23.23
CA ARG A 195 -23.20 2.60 -21.84
C ARG A 195 -22.30 3.82 -21.73
N CYS A 196 -21.28 3.96 -22.57
CA CYS A 196 -20.48 5.19 -22.61
C CYS A 196 -21.26 6.41 -23.11
N CYS A 197 -22.25 6.23 -24.00
CA CYS A 197 -23.14 7.29 -24.44
C CYS A 197 -24.02 7.79 -23.29
N TYR A 198 -24.56 6.88 -22.46
CA TYR A 198 -25.32 7.23 -21.26
C TYR A 198 -24.47 8.08 -20.29
N ILE A 199 -23.26 7.63 -19.98
CA ILE A 199 -22.32 8.35 -19.09
C ILE A 199 -21.94 9.71 -19.66
N SER A 200 -21.66 9.79 -20.97
CA SER A 200 -21.29 11.04 -21.63
C SER A 200 -22.46 12.04 -21.68
N THR A 201 -23.69 11.56 -21.82
CA THR A 201 -24.89 12.41 -21.84
C THR A 201 -25.14 13.06 -20.47
N GLU A 202 -24.99 12.30 -19.38
CA GLU A 202 -25.08 12.84 -18.03
C GLU A 202 -23.98 13.87 -17.74
N TYR A 203 -22.74 13.62 -18.19
CA TYR A 203 -21.65 14.58 -18.08
C TYR A 203 -21.95 15.92 -18.80
N ILE A 204 -22.63 15.85 -19.94
CA ILE A 204 -23.02 17.04 -20.72
C ILE A 204 -24.19 17.78 -20.02
N ASP A 205 -25.15 17.05 -19.45
CA ASP A 205 -26.36 17.63 -18.84
C ASP A 205 -26.12 18.18 -17.41
N ASP A 206 -25.25 17.55 -16.61
CA ASP A 206 -25.04 17.88 -15.18
C ASP A 206 -24.10 19.07 -14.91
N ASN A 207 -23.46 19.63 -15.93
CA ASN A 207 -22.78 20.93 -15.81
C ASN A 207 -23.76 22.12 -15.58
N GLY A 208 -25.05 21.85 -15.33
CA GLY A 208 -26.09 22.83 -14.99
C GLY A 208 -26.93 22.58 -13.72
N GLY A 209 -26.64 21.60 -12.84
CA GLY A 209 -27.58 21.20 -11.77
C GLY A 209 -26.99 20.81 -10.42
N LEU A 210 -27.42 21.49 -9.35
CA LEU A 210 -27.05 21.23 -7.94
C LEU A 210 -27.57 19.87 -7.42
N TYR A 211 -26.74 18.82 -7.39
CA TYR A 211 -26.66 17.83 -6.28
C TYR A 211 -25.30 17.12 -6.33
N ASN A 212 -24.62 16.99 -5.17
CA ASN A 212 -23.44 16.13 -5.00
C ASN A 212 -23.84 14.64 -5.04
N VAL A 213 -24.35 14.16 -6.17
CA VAL A 213 -24.46 12.74 -6.48
C VAL A 213 -23.22 12.37 -7.29
N LEU A 214 -22.62 11.20 -7.03
CA LEU A 214 -21.54 10.69 -7.87
C LEU A 214 -22.08 10.63 -9.30
N ASN A 215 -21.40 11.25 -10.27
CA ASN A 215 -21.81 11.11 -11.66
C ASN A 215 -21.71 9.63 -12.08
N SER A 216 -22.43 9.21 -13.12
CA SER A 216 -22.39 7.81 -13.59
C SER A 216 -20.98 7.28 -13.88
N GLU A 217 -20.02 8.16 -14.20
CA GLU A 217 -18.61 7.81 -14.35
C GLU A 217 -17.96 7.40 -13.01
N GLU A 218 -18.19 8.18 -11.94
CA GLU A 218 -17.72 7.90 -10.58
C GLU A 218 -18.40 6.67 -9.97
N MET A 219 -19.69 6.44 -10.29
CA MET A 219 -20.38 5.21 -9.91
C MET A 219 -19.74 3.99 -10.59
N LEU A 220 -19.50 4.06 -11.91
CA LEU A 220 -18.84 3.00 -12.64
C LEU A 220 -17.42 2.72 -12.10
N GLU A 221 -16.65 3.77 -11.83
CA GLU A 221 -15.31 3.62 -11.24
C GLU A 221 -15.35 2.95 -9.86
N SER A 222 -16.34 3.31 -9.03
CA SER A 222 -16.55 2.70 -7.71
C SER A 222 -16.93 1.23 -7.81
N ASP A 223 -17.81 0.86 -8.74
CA ASP A 223 -18.25 -0.53 -8.93
C ASP A 223 -17.09 -1.41 -9.41
N VAL A 224 -16.33 -0.95 -10.42
CA VAL A 224 -15.14 -1.67 -10.91
C VAL A 224 -14.06 -1.77 -9.83
N ALA A 225 -13.87 -0.71 -9.02
CA ALA A 225 -12.93 -0.74 -7.90
C ALA A 225 -13.35 -1.75 -6.82
N ALA A 226 -14.65 -1.86 -6.55
CA ALA A 226 -15.20 -2.81 -5.59
C ALA A 226 -15.04 -4.25 -6.07
N ASP A 227 -15.39 -4.56 -7.32
CA ASP A 227 -15.22 -5.90 -7.90
C ASP A 227 -13.75 -6.34 -7.91
N ARG A 228 -12.85 -5.41 -8.24
CA ARG A 228 -11.41 -5.61 -8.11
C ARG A 228 -11.02 -5.96 -6.68
N GLU A 229 -11.52 -5.22 -5.69
CA GLU A 229 -11.15 -5.44 -4.30
C GLU A 229 -11.69 -6.79 -3.79
N ASP A 230 -12.88 -7.20 -4.20
CA ASP A 230 -13.42 -8.53 -3.92
C ASP A 230 -12.50 -9.65 -4.47
N ARG A 231 -11.98 -9.49 -5.70
CA ARG A 231 -10.99 -10.42 -6.26
C ARG A 231 -9.70 -10.45 -5.44
N ARG A 232 -9.20 -9.29 -5.01
CA ARG A 232 -7.98 -9.19 -4.20
C ARG A 232 -8.18 -9.75 -2.79
N GLU A 233 -9.33 -9.53 -2.19
CA GLU A 233 -9.68 -10.09 -0.89
C GLU A 233 -9.70 -11.63 -0.93
N ALA A 234 -10.21 -12.21 -2.03
CA ALA A 234 -10.16 -13.66 -2.25
C ALA A 234 -8.73 -14.24 -2.34
N GLU A 235 -7.75 -13.42 -2.72
CA GLU A 235 -6.32 -13.76 -2.71
C GLU A 235 -5.63 -13.48 -1.36
N GLY A 236 -6.35 -12.89 -0.40
CA GLY A 236 -5.87 -12.58 0.94
C GLY A 236 -5.38 -11.14 1.12
N TYR A 237 -5.54 -10.26 0.14
CA TYR A 237 -5.29 -8.82 0.31
C TYR A 237 -6.37 -8.17 1.18
N VAL A 238 -6.06 -6.98 1.70
CA VAL A 238 -7.00 -6.19 2.51
C VAL A 238 -7.20 -4.84 1.84
N ALA A 239 -8.47 -4.45 1.69
CA ALA A 239 -8.86 -3.17 1.10
C ALA A 239 -8.23 -1.98 1.86
N PRO A 240 -7.67 -0.98 1.16
CA PRO A 240 -7.06 0.19 1.80
C PRO A 240 -8.00 0.92 2.77
N SER A 241 -9.26 1.14 2.37
CA SER A 241 -10.29 1.76 3.22
C SER A 241 -10.63 0.92 4.46
N SER A 242 -10.77 -0.40 4.32
CA SER A 242 -10.98 -1.32 5.45
C SER A 242 -9.79 -1.34 6.40
N ALA A 243 -8.56 -1.39 5.88
CA ALA A 243 -7.34 -1.35 6.67
C ALA A 243 -7.20 -0.01 7.42
N ALA A 244 -7.45 1.11 6.75
CA ALA A 244 -7.43 2.44 7.37
C ALA A 244 -8.50 2.55 8.47
N SER A 245 -9.70 2.01 8.23
CA SER A 245 -10.80 1.99 9.20
C SER A 245 -10.46 1.17 10.43
N PHE A 246 -9.90 -0.03 10.25
CA PHE A 246 -9.41 -0.88 11.35
C PHE A 246 -8.34 -0.16 12.20
N LEU A 247 -7.33 0.45 11.56
CA LEU A 247 -6.27 1.17 12.25
C LEU A 247 -6.79 2.42 12.97
N ASN A 248 -7.81 3.10 12.43
CA ASN A 248 -8.42 4.26 13.06
C ASN A 248 -9.32 3.86 14.24
N LEU A 249 -10.08 2.77 14.13
CA LEU A 249 -10.88 2.23 15.23
C LEU A 249 -9.99 1.93 16.44
N ALA A 250 -8.86 1.24 16.22
CA ALA A 250 -7.90 0.95 17.28
C ALA A 250 -7.26 2.20 17.93
N ARG A 251 -7.24 3.35 17.24
CA ARG A 251 -6.74 4.63 17.80
C ARG A 251 -7.76 5.36 18.64
N VAL A 252 -9.05 5.32 18.24
CA VAL A 252 -10.12 6.07 18.89
C VAL A 252 -10.67 5.32 20.10
N THR A 253 -10.72 3.98 20.05
CA THR A 253 -11.24 3.18 21.16
C THR A 253 -10.29 3.26 22.37
N PRO A 254 -10.81 3.56 23.58
CA PRO A 254 -10.02 3.52 24.80
C PRO A 254 -9.38 2.16 25.04
N THR A 255 -8.11 2.15 25.46
CA THR A 255 -7.36 0.90 25.68
C THR A 255 -8.03 -0.03 26.70
N GLU A 256 -8.73 0.53 27.70
CA GLU A 256 -9.45 -0.25 28.72
C GLU A 256 -10.66 -0.98 28.13
N GLU A 257 -11.38 -0.33 27.21
CA GLU A 257 -12.50 -0.93 26.49
C GLU A 257 -12.02 -2.03 25.53
N LEU A 258 -10.88 -1.83 24.85
CA LEU A 258 -10.25 -2.86 24.02
C LEU A 258 -9.83 -4.09 24.84
N ILE A 259 -9.33 -3.89 26.06
CA ILE A 259 -8.95 -4.99 26.96
C ILE A 259 -10.20 -5.74 27.46
N ALA A 260 -11.25 -5.00 27.84
CA ALA A 260 -12.49 -5.55 28.37
C ALA A 260 -13.36 -6.25 27.31
N SER A 261 -13.28 -5.80 26.06
CA SER A 261 -14.02 -6.38 24.94
C SER A 261 -13.69 -7.85 24.75
N ARG A 262 -14.74 -8.66 24.60
CA ARG A 262 -14.65 -10.08 24.22
C ARG A 262 -15.13 -10.33 22.79
N ASP A 263 -15.70 -9.33 22.15
CA ASP A 263 -16.26 -9.44 20.82
C ASP A 263 -15.15 -9.22 19.80
N ALA A 264 -15.08 -10.12 18.81
CA ALA A 264 -14.13 -10.00 17.71
C ALA A 264 -14.54 -8.84 16.79
N ASP A 265 -13.53 -8.19 16.21
CA ASP A 265 -13.70 -7.03 15.36
C ASP A 265 -14.51 -7.37 14.08
N PRO A 266 -15.57 -6.60 13.74
CA PRO A 266 -16.46 -6.93 12.63
C PRO A 266 -15.76 -6.87 11.26
N ILE A 267 -14.77 -5.99 11.08
CA ILE A 267 -14.01 -5.89 9.83
C ILE A 267 -13.15 -7.15 9.64
N THR A 268 -12.48 -7.56 10.70
CA THR A 268 -11.66 -8.79 10.75
C THR A 268 -12.52 -10.04 10.51
N GLN A 269 -13.71 -10.12 11.13
CA GLN A 269 -14.63 -11.25 10.92
C GLN A 269 -15.12 -11.34 9.47
N SER A 270 -15.46 -10.19 8.87
CA SER A 270 -15.89 -10.14 7.46
C SER A 270 -14.77 -10.68 6.56
N TYR A 271 -13.53 -10.22 6.77
CA TYR A 271 -12.38 -10.65 6.00
C TYR A 271 -12.15 -12.17 6.05
N PHE A 272 -12.11 -12.77 7.25
CA PHE A 272 -11.87 -14.21 7.35
C PHE A 272 -13.02 -15.04 6.77
N LYS A 273 -14.26 -14.53 6.85
CA LYS A 273 -15.43 -15.16 6.23
C LYS A 273 -15.36 -15.13 4.70
N SER A 274 -14.92 -14.01 4.11
CA SER A 274 -14.68 -13.89 2.66
C SER A 274 -13.58 -14.85 2.20
N LEU A 275 -12.46 -14.91 2.93
CA LEU A 275 -11.35 -15.81 2.59
C LEU A 275 -11.73 -17.29 2.69
N ASP A 276 -12.50 -17.66 3.73
CA ASP A 276 -13.02 -19.03 3.88
C ASP A 276 -14.03 -19.39 2.77
N ARG A 277 -14.83 -18.43 2.32
CA ARG A 277 -15.74 -18.59 1.19
C ARG A 277 -14.96 -18.84 -0.10
N ALA A 278 -13.95 -18.01 -0.39
CA ALA A 278 -13.10 -18.14 -1.57
C ALA A 278 -12.34 -19.49 -1.59
N ALA A 279 -11.82 -19.93 -0.44
CA ALA A 279 -11.18 -21.24 -0.30
C ALA A 279 -12.15 -22.40 -0.60
N ARG A 280 -13.41 -22.30 -0.13
CA ARG A 280 -14.46 -23.30 -0.41
C ARG A 280 -14.87 -23.30 -1.87
N GLU A 281 -15.00 -22.14 -2.49
CA GLU A 281 -15.34 -22.01 -3.92
C GLU A 281 -14.22 -22.56 -4.81
N SER A 282 -12.96 -22.30 -4.46
CA SER A 282 -11.79 -22.89 -5.12
C SER A 282 -11.74 -24.42 -4.98
N ALA A 283 -12.11 -24.95 -3.80
CA ALA A 283 -12.21 -26.39 -3.59
C ALA A 283 -13.38 -27.04 -4.39
N LYS A 284 -14.48 -26.31 -4.58
CA LYS A 284 -15.66 -26.77 -5.35
C LYS A 284 -15.43 -26.76 -6.86
N LYS A 285 -14.61 -25.85 -7.40
CA LYS A 285 -14.26 -25.83 -8.83
C LYS A 285 -13.48 -27.07 -9.29
N GLY A 286 -13.04 -27.93 -8.36
CA GLY A 286 -12.30 -29.15 -8.65
C GLY A 286 -10.94 -28.87 -9.33
N PRO A 287 -10.07 -29.88 -9.45
CA PRO A 287 -8.77 -29.71 -10.11
C PRO A 287 -8.86 -29.50 -11.64
N ALA A 288 -10.05 -29.30 -12.20
CA ALA A 288 -10.31 -29.25 -13.65
C ALA A 288 -10.31 -27.82 -14.26
N GLN A 289 -10.27 -26.76 -13.45
CA GLN A 289 -10.04 -25.38 -13.91
C GLN A 289 -8.91 -24.66 -13.17
N ALA A 290 -8.25 -25.33 -12.23
CA ALA A 290 -6.88 -24.98 -11.91
C ALA A 290 -6.04 -25.41 -13.12
N LEU A 291 -5.47 -24.46 -13.87
CA LEU A 291 -4.23 -24.72 -14.61
C LEU A 291 -3.36 -25.62 -13.74
N PRO A 292 -2.73 -26.68 -14.29
CA PRO A 292 -2.11 -27.70 -13.48
C PRO A 292 -1.14 -27.01 -12.52
N ARG A 293 -1.47 -27.04 -11.22
CA ARG A 293 -0.48 -27.05 -10.14
C ARG A 293 0.30 -28.37 -10.27
N GLY A 294 0.91 -28.60 -11.43
CA GLY A 294 2.08 -29.43 -11.52
C GLY A 294 3.13 -28.72 -10.68
N ALA A 295 3.91 -29.49 -9.92
CA ALA A 295 5.17 -28.98 -9.38
C ALA A 295 5.82 -28.10 -10.45
N PRO A 296 6.31 -26.90 -10.12
CA PRO A 296 6.93 -26.03 -11.11
C PRO A 296 7.90 -26.90 -11.90
N SER A 297 7.72 -26.95 -13.23
CA SER A 297 8.64 -27.71 -14.07
C SER A 297 10.04 -27.34 -13.61
N ARG A 298 10.95 -28.30 -13.49
CA ARG A 298 12.33 -28.04 -13.03
C ARG A 298 12.98 -26.88 -13.79
N LYS A 299 12.46 -26.53 -14.96
CA LYS A 299 12.80 -25.34 -15.76
C LYS A 299 12.16 -24.02 -15.26
N VAL A 300 10.90 -24.01 -14.81
CA VAL A 300 10.29 -22.84 -14.12
C VAL A 300 11.05 -22.53 -12.83
N GLU A 301 11.48 -23.55 -12.08
CA GLU A 301 12.34 -23.33 -10.90
C GLU A 301 13.70 -22.73 -11.26
N LYS A 302 14.32 -23.20 -12.36
CA LYS A 302 15.56 -22.61 -12.89
C LYS A 302 15.34 -21.17 -13.35
N PHE A 303 14.24 -20.90 -14.03
CA PHE A 303 13.88 -19.56 -14.47
C PHE A 303 13.63 -18.61 -13.29
N LEU A 304 12.93 -19.07 -12.25
CA LEU A 304 12.77 -18.33 -10.99
C LEU A 304 14.12 -18.09 -10.29
N GLN A 305 15.07 -19.02 -10.42
CA GLN A 305 16.42 -18.84 -9.92
C GLN A 305 17.21 -17.81 -10.74
N GLU A 306 17.11 -17.84 -12.07
CA GLU A 306 17.70 -16.84 -12.97
C GLU A 306 17.11 -15.45 -12.72
N LEU A 307 15.80 -15.34 -12.46
CA LEU A 307 15.15 -14.09 -12.06
C LEU A 307 15.66 -13.56 -10.72
N ARG A 308 16.00 -14.44 -9.76
CA ARG A 308 16.64 -14.04 -8.49
C ARG A 308 18.08 -13.60 -8.71
N GLU A 309 18.84 -14.28 -9.58
CA GLU A 309 20.21 -13.92 -9.93
C GLU A 309 20.28 -12.59 -10.71
N ALA A 310 19.24 -12.27 -11.48
CA ALA A 310 19.06 -11.00 -12.16
C ALA A 310 18.49 -9.88 -11.25
N GLU A 311 18.31 -10.13 -9.94
CA GLU A 311 17.74 -9.19 -8.96
C GLU A 311 16.30 -8.72 -9.29
N VAL A 312 15.58 -9.44 -10.15
CA VAL A 312 14.16 -9.18 -10.45
C VAL A 312 13.27 -9.60 -9.29
N LEU A 313 13.65 -10.70 -8.62
CA LEU A 313 13.00 -11.19 -7.41
C LEU A 313 13.94 -10.99 -6.21
N GLU A 314 13.40 -10.49 -5.09
CA GLU A 314 14.15 -10.47 -3.83
C GLU A 314 14.58 -11.91 -3.49
N ALA A 315 15.88 -12.13 -3.31
CA ALA A 315 16.37 -13.42 -2.86
C ALA A 315 15.71 -13.73 -1.49
N PRO A 316 15.22 -14.97 -1.26
CA PRO A 316 14.83 -15.34 0.09
C PRO A 316 16.07 -15.10 0.95
N ALA A 317 15.93 -14.26 1.99
CA ALA A 317 17.00 -14.02 2.93
C ALA A 317 17.48 -15.38 3.40
N GLN A 318 18.64 -15.83 2.90
CA GLN A 318 19.19 -17.10 3.31
C GLN A 318 19.34 -16.97 4.83
N PRO A 319 18.71 -17.86 5.62
CA PRO A 319 18.96 -17.86 7.05
C PRO A 319 20.48 -17.93 7.18
N PRO A 320 21.12 -16.97 7.86
CA PRO A 320 22.57 -16.87 7.86
C PRO A 320 23.10 -18.24 8.28
N LEU A 321 23.85 -18.87 7.39
CA LEU A 321 24.46 -20.17 7.62
C LEU A 321 25.12 -20.09 8.99
N LEU A 322 24.69 -20.99 9.90
CA LEU A 322 25.17 -21.08 11.27
C LEU A 322 26.70 -21.21 11.28
N ALA A 323 27.38 -20.08 11.35
CA ALA A 323 28.74 -20.00 11.85
C ALA A 323 28.64 -20.30 13.34
N ALA A 324 28.93 -21.54 13.70
CA ALA A 324 29.14 -21.92 15.08
C ALA A 324 30.27 -21.06 15.66
N GLY A 325 29.94 -20.24 16.65
CA GLY A 325 30.93 -19.48 17.42
C GLY A 325 30.94 -17.99 17.13
N GLU A 326 29.92 -17.29 17.62
CA GLU A 326 30.06 -16.18 18.56
C GLU A 326 28.64 -15.72 18.96
N PRO A 327 28.33 -15.54 20.26
CA PRO A 327 27.02 -15.07 20.68
C PRO A 327 26.86 -13.63 20.20
N ARG A 328 26.17 -13.46 19.07
CA ARG A 328 25.66 -12.18 18.58
C ARG A 328 25.03 -11.49 19.78
N ALA A 329 25.66 -10.41 20.25
CA ALA A 329 25.33 -9.73 21.50
C ALA A 329 23.81 -9.65 21.67
N ALA A 330 23.29 -10.30 22.72
CA ALA A 330 21.87 -10.53 22.99
C ALA A 330 20.99 -9.35 22.56
N HIS A 331 20.54 -9.36 21.31
CA HIS A 331 19.44 -8.54 20.87
C HIS A 331 18.22 -9.17 21.54
N SER A 332 17.49 -8.43 22.37
CA SER A 332 16.33 -9.00 23.08
C SER A 332 15.31 -9.43 22.03
N GLU A 333 15.30 -10.71 21.68
CA GLU A 333 14.27 -11.28 20.83
C GLU A 333 12.93 -10.96 21.47
N PRO A 334 11.94 -10.47 20.70
CA PRO A 334 10.64 -10.16 21.27
C PRO A 334 10.08 -11.43 21.90
N LEU A 335 9.61 -11.34 23.15
CA LEU A 335 9.01 -12.45 23.88
C LEU A 335 7.93 -13.15 23.05
N PHE A 336 7.26 -12.41 22.18
CA PHE A 336 6.32 -12.89 21.19
C PHE A 336 6.88 -14.02 20.28
N LYS A 337 8.08 -13.86 19.71
CA LYS A 337 8.65 -14.87 18.80
C LYS A 337 8.91 -16.19 19.53
N LEU A 338 9.39 -16.14 20.77
CA LEU A 338 9.61 -17.31 21.61
C LEU A 338 8.28 -17.96 22.06
N ALA A 339 7.28 -17.14 22.40
CA ALA A 339 5.96 -17.62 22.79
C ALA A 339 5.23 -18.32 21.62
N VAL A 340 5.30 -17.78 20.41
CA VAL A 340 4.71 -18.40 19.21
C VAL A 340 5.35 -19.76 18.90
N LEU A 341 6.67 -19.90 19.08
CA LEU A 341 7.34 -21.20 18.94
C LEU A 341 6.89 -22.19 20.02
N ALA A 342 6.68 -21.74 21.25
CA ALA A 342 6.15 -22.60 22.32
C ALA A 342 4.71 -23.06 22.06
N VAL A 343 3.86 -22.21 21.46
CA VAL A 343 2.47 -22.57 21.08
C VAL A 343 2.45 -23.62 19.98
N ARG A 344 3.39 -23.58 19.02
CA ARG A 344 3.50 -24.60 17.96
C ARG A 344 3.59 -26.02 18.53
N ASP A 345 4.35 -26.18 19.61
CA ASP A 345 4.61 -27.48 20.21
C ASP A 345 3.45 -27.92 21.16
N ARG A 346 2.62 -26.99 21.62
CA ARG A 346 1.47 -27.25 22.53
C ARG A 346 0.15 -27.47 21.79
N GLU A 347 -0.18 -26.55 20.88
CA GLU A 347 -1.45 -26.55 20.16
C GLU A 347 -1.25 -26.11 18.69
N PRO A 348 -1.06 -27.07 17.77
CA PRO A 348 -0.76 -26.77 16.37
C PRO A 348 -1.87 -25.99 15.64
N LYS A 349 -3.13 -26.15 16.07
CA LYS A 349 -4.27 -25.41 15.48
C LYS A 349 -4.21 -23.93 15.80
N ALA A 350 -4.09 -23.61 17.10
CA ALA A 350 -3.92 -22.23 17.55
C ALA A 350 -2.70 -21.58 16.87
N TYR A 351 -1.59 -22.29 16.73
CA TYR A 351 -0.42 -21.79 16.00
C TYR A 351 -0.72 -21.37 14.55
N MET A 352 -1.46 -22.20 13.80
CA MET A 352 -1.84 -21.87 12.42
C MET A 352 -2.80 -20.68 12.34
N ASP A 353 -3.75 -20.58 13.27
CA ASP A 353 -4.67 -19.44 13.35
C ASP A 353 -3.89 -18.14 13.66
N ARG A 354 -2.92 -18.18 14.58
CA ARG A 354 -2.05 -17.03 14.88
C ARG A 354 -1.17 -16.64 13.69
N LEU A 355 -0.66 -17.60 12.91
CA LEU A 355 0.06 -17.29 11.67
C LEU A 355 -0.85 -16.62 10.63
N ARG A 356 -2.09 -17.11 10.49
CA ARG A 356 -3.09 -16.53 9.58
C ARG A 356 -3.42 -15.08 9.98
N GLU A 357 -3.64 -14.84 11.27
CA GLU A 357 -3.87 -13.49 11.80
C GLU A 357 -2.66 -12.57 11.63
N LEU A 358 -1.44 -13.08 11.79
CA LEU A 358 -0.23 -12.28 11.56
C LEU A 358 -0.11 -11.86 10.10
N GLY A 359 -0.44 -12.74 9.16
CA GLY A 359 -0.51 -12.42 7.74
C GLY A 359 -1.54 -11.33 7.44
N TYR A 360 -2.75 -11.44 8.02
CA TYR A 360 -3.77 -10.40 7.94
C TYR A 360 -3.28 -9.05 8.47
N LEU A 361 -2.69 -9.02 9.66
CA LEU A 361 -2.18 -7.78 10.27
C LEU A 361 -1.04 -7.15 9.47
N ALA A 362 -0.17 -7.95 8.85
CA ALA A 362 0.85 -7.45 7.94
C ALA A 362 0.20 -6.81 6.70
N ASN A 363 -0.81 -7.44 6.10
CA ASN A 363 -1.54 -6.88 4.96
C ASN A 363 -2.30 -5.59 5.33
N VAL A 364 -2.87 -5.51 6.53
CA VAL A 364 -3.47 -4.28 7.06
C VAL A 364 -2.44 -3.14 7.13
N LEU A 365 -1.22 -3.41 7.58
CA LEU A 365 -0.16 -2.40 7.64
C LEU A 365 0.30 -1.97 6.24
N ILE A 366 0.43 -2.90 5.30
CA ILE A 366 0.82 -2.62 3.91
C ILE A 366 -0.23 -1.73 3.23
N SER A 367 -1.51 -2.10 3.34
CA SER A 367 -2.61 -1.40 2.67
C SER A 367 -3.01 -0.10 3.36
N GLY A 368 -2.88 -0.01 4.68
CA GLY A 368 -3.48 1.06 5.49
C GLY A 368 -2.52 2.05 6.14
N CYS A 369 -1.19 1.86 6.07
CA CYS A 369 -0.24 2.68 6.83
C CYS A 369 0.98 3.16 6.04
N VAL A 370 1.36 4.41 6.26
CA VAL A 370 2.60 4.99 5.71
C VAL A 370 3.77 4.86 6.68
N TYR A 371 4.83 4.16 6.24
CA TYR A 371 6.09 4.03 6.96
C TYR A 371 7.19 4.87 6.34
N ALA A 372 7.78 5.77 7.14
CA ALA A 372 8.88 6.65 6.73
C ALA A 372 8.63 7.48 5.44
N GLY A 373 7.38 7.60 4.97
CA GLY A 373 7.01 8.29 3.74
C GLY A 373 6.75 7.37 2.53
N ARG A 374 6.78 6.05 2.72
CA ARG A 374 6.46 5.02 1.71
C ARG A 374 5.52 3.96 2.30
N ALA A 375 5.01 3.05 1.46
CA ALA A 375 4.36 1.83 1.93
C ALA A 375 5.35 0.88 2.60
N PHE A 376 4.85 0.03 3.50
CA PHE A 376 5.64 -1.05 4.10
C PHE A 376 6.05 -2.09 3.05
N ARG A 377 7.26 -2.64 3.18
CA ARG A 377 7.61 -3.89 2.50
C ARG A 377 7.02 -5.08 3.26
N PRO A 378 6.77 -6.24 2.61
CA PRO A 378 6.12 -7.37 3.26
C PRO A 378 6.81 -7.86 4.55
N LEU A 379 8.14 -8.05 4.52
CA LEU A 379 8.91 -8.47 5.70
C LEU A 379 8.91 -7.39 6.80
N GLU A 380 9.01 -6.12 6.41
CA GLU A 380 8.95 -4.99 7.35
C GLU A 380 7.57 -4.90 8.03
N ALA A 381 6.48 -5.12 7.28
CA ALA A 381 5.13 -5.14 7.81
C ALA A 381 4.93 -6.29 8.80
N ALA A 382 5.46 -7.48 8.50
CA ALA A 382 5.38 -8.62 9.40
C ALA A 382 6.15 -8.36 10.71
N ASP A 383 7.38 -7.86 10.65
CA ASP A 383 8.15 -7.51 11.84
C ASP A 383 7.50 -6.35 12.62
N ALA A 384 6.91 -5.37 11.93
CA ALA A 384 6.16 -4.28 12.55
C ALA A 384 4.90 -4.79 13.27
N ALA A 385 4.16 -5.72 12.66
CA ALA A 385 3.00 -6.36 13.29
C ALA A 385 3.40 -7.15 14.54
N VAL A 386 4.49 -7.92 14.47
CA VAL A 386 5.06 -8.63 15.63
C VAL A 386 5.43 -7.65 16.75
N ALA A 387 6.06 -6.52 16.43
CA ALA A 387 6.43 -5.51 17.42
C ALA A 387 5.20 -4.92 18.15
N VAL A 388 4.14 -4.59 17.40
CA VAL A 388 2.88 -4.06 17.97
C VAL A 388 2.19 -5.13 18.82
N CYS A 389 2.11 -6.38 18.34
CA CYS A 389 1.54 -7.49 19.11
C CYS A 389 2.33 -7.75 20.40
N ASN A 390 3.67 -7.66 20.37
CA ASN A 390 4.50 -7.80 21.57
C ASN A 390 4.19 -6.71 22.60
N LEU A 391 3.98 -5.47 22.17
CA LEU A 391 3.61 -4.36 23.05
C LEU A 391 2.24 -4.57 23.69
N GLY A 392 1.23 -5.00 22.91
CA GLY A 392 -0.09 -5.35 23.45
C GLY A 392 -0.05 -6.53 24.41
N MET A 393 0.77 -7.53 24.10
CA MET A 393 1.01 -8.69 24.95
C MET A 393 1.63 -8.28 26.30
N GLU A 394 2.66 -7.43 26.32
CA GLU A 394 3.26 -6.91 27.56
C GLU A 394 2.22 -6.18 28.42
N ARG A 395 1.31 -5.42 27.79
CA ARG A 395 0.25 -4.69 28.50
C ARG A 395 -0.77 -5.65 29.13
N LEU A 396 -1.23 -6.66 28.38
CA LEU A 396 -2.21 -7.63 28.87
C LEU A 396 -1.64 -8.56 29.93
N LEU A 397 -0.37 -8.99 29.79
CA LEU A 397 0.32 -9.77 30.82
C LEU A 397 0.47 -8.97 32.11
N ARG A 398 0.74 -7.65 32.02
CA ARG A 398 0.79 -6.78 33.21
C ARG A 398 -0.58 -6.63 33.87
N ASP A 399 -1.64 -6.48 33.08
CA ASP A 399 -3.01 -6.39 33.58
C ASP A 399 -3.43 -7.69 34.30
N ALA A 400 -3.08 -8.85 33.71
CA ALA A 400 -3.34 -10.16 34.30
C ALA A 400 -2.48 -10.47 35.53
N ALA A 401 -1.23 -9.99 35.56
CA ALA A 401 -0.32 -10.17 36.69
C ALA A 401 -0.67 -9.28 37.91
N GLY A 402 -1.35 -8.15 37.69
CA GLY A 402 -1.66 -7.17 38.73
C GLY A 402 -0.40 -6.65 39.43
N ASP A 403 -0.44 -6.52 40.76
CA ASP A 403 0.65 -6.01 41.61
C ASP A 403 1.73 -7.07 41.94
N ARG A 404 1.77 -8.19 41.20
CA ARG A 404 2.79 -9.24 41.40
C ARG A 404 4.11 -8.80 40.76
N PRO A 405 5.21 -8.64 41.53
CA PRO A 405 6.52 -8.35 40.96
C PRO A 405 7.09 -9.63 40.34
N GLY A 406 6.98 -9.76 39.01
CA GLY A 406 7.58 -10.85 38.25
C GLY A 406 7.73 -10.45 36.78
N VAL A 407 8.86 -10.80 36.16
CA VAL A 407 9.02 -10.67 34.71
C VAL A 407 8.11 -11.72 34.07
N PRO A 408 7.23 -11.36 33.11
CA PRO A 408 6.36 -12.32 32.44
C PRO A 408 7.17 -13.46 31.82
N THR A 409 6.76 -14.70 32.07
CA THR A 409 7.46 -15.87 31.53
C THR A 409 6.97 -16.23 30.13
N VAL A 410 7.76 -17.02 29.40
CA VAL A 410 7.38 -17.53 28.07
C VAL A 410 6.12 -18.39 28.15
N ASP A 411 5.91 -19.09 29.26
CA ASP A 411 4.73 -19.95 29.48
C ASP A 411 3.45 -19.13 29.69
N ASP A 412 3.53 -18.00 30.41
CA ASP A 412 2.40 -17.08 30.57
C ASP A 412 2.02 -16.43 29.22
N ALA A 413 3.03 -16.06 28.43
CA ALA A 413 2.83 -15.51 27.09
C ALA A 413 2.22 -16.55 26.13
N ALA A 414 2.69 -17.80 26.16
CA ALA A 414 2.12 -18.90 25.36
C ALA A 414 0.66 -19.19 25.76
N GLY A 415 0.36 -19.26 27.06
CA GLY A 415 -1.01 -19.46 27.55
C GLY A 415 -1.96 -18.30 27.21
N LEU A 416 -1.44 -17.08 27.06
CA LEU A 416 -2.22 -15.94 26.56
C LEU A 416 -2.53 -16.09 25.06
N LEU A 417 -1.54 -16.48 24.24
CA LEU A 417 -1.70 -16.68 22.80
C LEU A 417 -2.65 -17.84 22.44
N GLU A 418 -2.75 -18.86 23.29
CA GLU A 418 -3.74 -19.93 23.18
C GLU A 418 -5.18 -19.40 23.32
N ARG A 419 -5.39 -18.41 24.19
CA ARG A 419 -6.74 -17.92 24.55
C ARG A 419 -7.18 -16.65 23.84
N GLN A 420 -6.23 -15.85 23.36
CA GLN A 420 -6.50 -14.52 22.81
C GLN A 420 -6.03 -14.42 21.35
N GLU A 421 -6.78 -13.67 20.56
CA GLU A 421 -6.46 -13.36 19.17
C GLU A 421 -5.33 -12.33 19.06
N LEU A 422 -4.45 -12.49 18.05
CA LEU A 422 -3.39 -11.51 17.77
C LEU A 422 -3.98 -10.15 17.40
N VAL A 423 -5.15 -10.15 16.77
CA VAL A 423 -5.85 -8.92 16.38
C VAL A 423 -6.11 -8.04 17.60
N LYS A 424 -6.53 -8.62 18.73
CA LYS A 424 -6.70 -7.90 19.98
C LYS A 424 -5.38 -7.38 20.54
N LEU A 425 -4.33 -8.21 20.54
CA LEU A 425 -2.99 -7.78 20.97
C LEU A 425 -2.51 -6.59 20.13
N PHE A 426 -2.74 -6.66 18.83
CA PHE A 426 -2.39 -5.60 17.90
C PHE A 426 -3.17 -4.31 18.17
N GLN A 427 -4.49 -4.37 18.33
CA GLN A 427 -5.32 -3.20 18.63
C GLN A 427 -4.87 -2.49 19.92
N VAL A 428 -4.59 -3.26 20.98
CA VAL A 428 -4.06 -2.71 22.24
C VAL A 428 -2.69 -2.07 22.03
N GLY A 429 -1.75 -2.76 21.37
CA GLY A 429 -0.42 -2.23 21.08
C GLY A 429 -0.47 -0.96 20.20
N TRP A 430 -1.36 -0.93 19.22
CA TRP A 430 -1.54 0.19 18.30
C TRP A 430 -2.10 1.42 19.02
N SER A 431 -3.09 1.23 19.89
CA SER A 431 -3.63 2.26 20.78
C SER A 431 -2.53 2.87 21.67
N LEU A 432 -1.64 2.04 22.21
CA LEU A 432 -0.51 2.49 23.03
C LEU A 432 0.50 3.31 22.22
N LEU A 433 0.87 2.88 21.00
CA LEU A 433 1.75 3.67 20.14
C LEU A 433 1.15 5.04 19.79
N HIS A 434 -0.16 5.08 19.51
CA HIS A 434 -0.82 6.35 19.22
C HIS A 434 -0.88 7.27 20.45
N ARG A 435 -1.32 6.76 21.61
CA ARG A 435 -1.51 7.57 22.82
C ARG A 435 -0.19 7.94 23.50
N ASP A 436 0.64 6.94 23.78
CA ASP A 436 1.79 7.08 24.68
C ASP A 436 3.06 7.52 23.94
N VAL A 437 3.11 7.38 22.60
CA VAL A 437 4.22 7.85 21.77
C VAL A 437 3.79 9.02 20.90
N GLN A 438 2.85 8.84 19.97
CA GLN A 438 2.56 9.85 18.95
C GLN A 438 1.89 11.11 19.55
N MET A 439 0.79 10.94 20.28
CA MET A 439 0.04 12.04 20.91
C MET A 439 0.83 12.69 22.04
N PHE A 440 1.55 11.89 22.85
CA PHE A 440 2.48 12.41 23.85
C PHE A 440 3.54 13.31 23.21
N THR A 441 4.21 12.82 22.15
CA THR A 441 5.24 13.60 21.45
C THR A 441 4.69 14.90 20.89
N ALA A 442 3.51 14.87 20.27
CA ALA A 442 2.88 16.05 19.71
C ALA A 442 2.52 17.10 20.77
N ARG A 443 1.94 16.67 21.91
CA ARG A 443 1.58 17.57 23.02
C ARG A 443 2.81 18.19 23.68
N THR A 444 3.82 17.38 24.01
CA THR A 444 5.05 17.90 24.64
C THR A 444 5.84 18.81 23.70
N LEU A 445 5.87 18.50 22.39
CA LEU A 445 6.48 19.38 21.40
C LEU A 445 5.72 20.70 21.27
N GLN A 446 4.39 20.68 21.24
CA GLN A 446 3.56 21.88 21.21
C GLN A 446 3.89 22.81 22.40
N GLU A 447 3.91 22.26 23.62
CA GLU A 447 4.25 23.01 24.84
C GLU A 447 5.68 23.55 24.81
N THR A 448 6.62 22.77 24.29
CA THR A 448 8.04 23.17 24.22
C THR A 448 8.26 24.26 23.17
N LEU A 449 7.64 24.15 21.98
CA LEU A 449 7.71 25.19 20.94
C LEU A 449 7.04 26.49 21.40
N ALA A 450 5.92 26.41 22.12
CA ALA A 450 5.26 27.59 22.71
C ALA A 450 6.17 28.30 23.72
N ARG A 451 6.76 27.55 24.67
CA ARG A 451 7.72 28.10 25.66
C ARG A 451 8.95 28.72 25.01
N MET A 452 9.52 28.07 23.97
CA MET A 452 10.67 28.61 23.24
C MET A 452 10.31 29.89 22.48
N GLY A 453 9.12 29.95 21.88
CA GLY A 453 8.63 31.13 21.16
C GLY A 453 8.47 32.37 22.05
N GLU A 454 8.07 32.19 23.31
CA GLU A 454 7.96 33.27 24.31
C GLU A 454 9.33 33.80 24.79
N GLY A 455 10.37 32.95 24.80
CA GLY A 455 11.71 33.31 25.28
C GLY A 455 12.66 33.88 24.22
N LEU A 456 12.30 33.82 22.93
CA LEU A 456 13.17 34.23 21.81
C LEU A 456 13.05 35.73 21.51
N ARG A 457 14.19 36.45 21.53
CA ARG A 457 14.27 37.88 21.17
C ARG A 457 14.07 38.15 19.66
N ASP A 458 14.25 37.13 18.81
CA ASP A 458 14.08 37.24 17.36
C ASP A 458 12.60 37.10 16.99
N VAL A 459 11.99 38.21 16.56
CA VAL A 459 10.56 38.31 16.23
C VAL A 459 10.15 37.38 15.09
N ARG A 460 11.04 37.10 14.13
CA ARG A 460 10.71 36.20 13.00
C ARG A 460 10.66 34.74 13.47
N LYS A 461 11.68 34.30 14.21
CA LYS A 461 11.75 32.93 14.76
C LYS A 461 10.66 32.67 15.82
N SER A 462 10.36 33.67 16.65
CA SER A 462 9.26 33.60 17.61
C SER A 462 7.92 33.38 16.89
N LYS A 463 7.61 34.14 15.83
CA LYS A 463 6.39 33.94 15.02
C LYS A 463 6.31 32.58 14.34
N GLU A 464 7.42 32.07 13.80
CA GLU A 464 7.47 30.74 13.18
C GLU A 464 7.18 29.61 14.18
N LEU A 465 7.75 29.68 15.39
CA LEU A 465 7.51 28.71 16.46
C LEU A 465 6.07 28.76 16.97
N THR A 466 5.51 29.96 17.19
CA THR A 466 4.12 30.11 17.64
C THR A 466 3.13 29.63 16.57
N ARG A 467 3.40 29.89 15.28
CA ARG A 467 2.58 29.37 14.17
C ARG A 467 2.62 27.85 14.10
N MET A 468 3.80 27.25 14.27
CA MET A 468 3.95 25.79 14.31
C MET A 468 3.22 25.19 15.52
N ALA A 469 3.38 25.77 16.71
CA ALA A 469 2.70 25.32 17.91
C ALA A 469 1.16 25.40 17.76
N ALA A 470 0.64 26.46 17.15
CA ALA A 470 -0.80 26.60 16.87
C ALA A 470 -1.31 25.55 15.87
N THR A 471 -0.52 25.27 14.83
CA THR A 471 -0.83 24.23 13.83
C THR A 471 -0.82 22.85 14.48
N LEU A 472 0.21 22.52 15.24
CA LEU A 472 0.33 21.25 15.94
C LEU A 472 -0.80 21.07 16.96
N LYS A 473 -1.22 22.15 17.63
CA LYS A 473 -2.40 22.14 18.51
C LYS A 473 -3.69 21.80 17.76
N ALA A 474 -3.89 22.38 16.56
CA ALA A 474 -5.04 22.04 15.73
C ALA A 474 -5.02 20.57 15.30
N ASP A 475 -3.86 20.07 14.86
CA ASP A 475 -3.69 18.68 14.42
C ASP A 475 -3.82 17.67 15.58
N VAL A 476 -3.38 18.03 16.79
CA VAL A 476 -3.58 17.23 18.02
C VAL A 476 -5.06 17.18 18.40
N ASN A 477 -5.78 18.30 18.30
CA ASN A 477 -7.22 18.33 18.56
C ASN A 477 -8.00 17.51 17.53
N ALA A 478 -7.53 17.45 16.28
CA ALA A 478 -8.09 16.61 15.23
C ALA A 478 -7.66 15.13 15.34
N GLY A 479 -6.80 14.76 16.30
CA GLY A 479 -6.28 13.40 16.47
C GLY A 479 -5.33 12.93 15.35
N LYS A 480 -4.84 13.85 14.50
CA LYS A 480 -4.00 13.53 13.32
C LYS A 480 -2.66 14.28 13.35
N PRO A 481 -1.81 14.06 14.38
CA PRO A 481 -0.54 14.78 14.53
C PRO A 481 0.49 14.47 13.43
N CYS A 482 0.30 13.40 12.65
CA CYS A 482 1.16 13.05 11.51
C CYS A 482 1.14 14.08 10.37
N GLN A 483 0.09 14.90 10.25
CA GLN A 483 -0.04 15.91 9.19
C GLN A 483 0.99 17.05 9.34
N SER A 484 1.42 17.34 10.56
CA SER A 484 2.44 18.35 10.85
C SER A 484 3.87 17.91 10.49
N ARG A 485 4.11 16.64 10.13
CA ARG A 485 5.45 16.09 9.86
C ARG A 485 6.23 16.83 8.77
N SER A 486 5.60 17.18 7.66
CA SER A 486 6.26 17.88 6.55
C SER A 486 6.66 19.31 6.92
N ARG A 487 5.89 19.94 7.80
CA ARG A 487 6.09 21.34 8.20
C ARG A 487 7.26 21.50 9.19
N LEU A 488 7.65 20.43 9.89
CA LEU A 488 8.79 20.42 10.82
C LEU A 488 10.15 20.65 10.16
N GLU A 489 10.27 20.47 8.83
CA GLU A 489 11.53 20.74 8.11
C GLU A 489 11.92 22.22 8.14
N GLY A 490 10.93 23.11 8.23
CA GLY A 490 11.16 24.55 8.35
C GLY A 490 11.84 24.96 9.67
N LEU A 491 11.89 24.08 10.68
CA LEU A 491 12.49 24.35 11.99
C LEU A 491 14.00 24.06 12.08
N GLY A 492 14.64 23.69 10.96
CA GLY A 492 16.08 23.36 10.92
C GLY A 492 17.03 24.44 11.44
N ASN A 493 16.56 25.69 11.54
CA ASN A 493 17.32 26.83 12.05
C ASN A 493 17.19 27.04 13.58
N VAL A 494 16.34 26.26 14.26
CA VAL A 494 16.01 26.42 15.69
C VAL A 494 16.26 25.13 16.47
N LEU A 495 15.95 23.97 15.89
CA LEU A 495 16.18 22.65 16.50
C LEU A 495 17.30 21.92 15.77
N ASP A 496 18.05 21.11 16.50
CA ASP A 496 19.07 20.25 15.90
C ASP A 496 18.44 19.27 14.89
N ARG A 497 19.15 19.03 13.79
CA ARG A 497 18.71 18.17 12.69
C ARG A 497 18.42 16.75 13.18
N GLN A 498 19.18 16.23 14.15
CA GLN A 498 18.94 14.91 14.72
C GLN A 498 17.65 14.84 15.54
N VAL A 499 17.32 15.91 16.28
CA VAL A 499 16.08 16.04 17.05
C VAL A 499 14.88 16.14 16.10
N ILE A 500 14.99 16.91 15.01
CA ILE A 500 13.93 17.00 13.99
C ILE A 500 13.66 15.64 13.35
N LEU A 501 14.71 14.89 12.99
CA LEU A 501 14.55 13.54 12.43
C LEU A 501 13.90 12.58 13.43
N ALA A 502 14.31 12.62 14.70
CA ALA A 502 13.73 11.81 15.76
C ALA A 502 12.24 12.12 15.95
N VAL A 503 11.87 13.40 16.07
CA VAL A 503 10.48 13.85 16.21
C VAL A 503 9.65 13.49 14.98
N LYS A 504 10.19 13.61 13.76
CA LYS A 504 9.49 13.18 12.53
C LYS A 504 9.23 11.67 12.50
N GLY A 505 10.11 10.86 13.08
CA GLY A 505 9.95 9.41 13.23
C GLY A 505 8.95 9.01 14.31
N LEU A 506 8.81 9.82 15.37
CA LEU A 506 7.81 9.59 16.43
C LEU A 506 6.41 10.08 16.02
N LEU A 507 6.31 11.08 15.15
CA LEU A 507 5.04 11.62 14.65
C LEU A 507 4.51 10.91 13.39
N SER A 508 5.22 9.94 12.80
CA SER A 508 4.67 9.16 11.69
C SER A 508 3.43 8.35 12.10
N GLU A 509 2.65 7.94 11.10
CA GLU A 509 1.49 7.07 11.30
C GLU A 509 1.86 5.78 12.02
N TYR A 510 3.04 5.23 11.71
CA TYR A 510 3.74 4.25 12.52
C TYR A 510 4.96 4.90 13.21
N PRO A 511 4.95 5.08 14.54
CA PRO A 511 6.10 5.62 15.28
C PRO A 511 7.30 4.65 15.27
N TYR A 512 8.50 5.14 14.99
CA TYR A 512 9.73 4.34 15.00
C TYR A 512 10.91 5.05 15.67
N LEU A 513 11.86 4.26 16.19
CA LEU A 513 13.05 4.76 16.86
C LEU A 513 14.11 5.13 15.83
N THR A 514 14.55 6.39 15.88
CA THR A 514 15.70 6.88 15.11
C THR A 514 16.98 6.75 15.94
N ARG A 515 18.15 6.69 15.28
CA ARG A 515 19.48 6.52 15.91
C ARG A 515 19.76 7.47 17.10
N ALA A 516 19.17 8.66 17.11
CA ALA A 516 19.30 9.63 18.20
C ALA A 516 18.73 9.13 19.54
N ILE A 517 17.70 8.27 19.51
CA ILE A 517 17.03 7.74 20.70
C ILE A 517 17.65 6.39 21.11
N SER A 518 18.17 5.62 20.15
CA SER A 518 18.63 4.25 20.39
C SER A 518 20.03 4.09 21.02
N GLY A 519 20.75 5.18 21.32
CA GLY A 519 22.11 5.12 21.87
C GLY A 519 23.13 4.55 20.87
N GLY A 520 23.91 5.42 20.23
CA GLY A 520 24.75 5.02 19.10
C GLY A 520 25.93 4.11 19.46
N SER A 521 25.89 2.86 19.03
CA SER A 521 27.09 2.09 18.65
C SER A 521 27.44 2.40 17.19
N LYS A 522 28.73 2.58 16.89
CA LYS A 522 29.24 3.04 15.58
C LYS A 522 29.16 1.99 14.45
N GLU A 523 28.80 0.74 14.75
CA GLU A 523 28.89 -0.40 13.81
C GLU A 523 27.56 -0.86 13.20
N MET A 524 26.50 -0.08 13.29
CA MET A 524 25.19 -0.53 12.82
C MET A 524 24.86 -0.04 11.41
N ASP A 525 24.57 -1.01 10.56
CA ASP A 525 24.40 -0.94 9.11
C ASP A 525 23.25 -0.02 8.66
N LYS A 526 23.35 0.44 7.41
CA LYS A 526 22.42 1.40 6.78
C LYS A 526 21.05 0.75 6.53
N GLY A 527 20.16 0.69 7.52
CA GLY A 527 18.78 0.23 7.27
C GLY A 527 17.82 0.16 8.46
N ASP A 528 18.30 -0.12 9.67
CA ASP A 528 17.41 -0.51 10.76
C ASP A 528 16.83 0.67 11.55
N SER A 529 15.76 1.26 11.02
CA SER A 529 14.77 1.94 11.85
C SER A 529 14.10 0.92 12.76
N ARG A 530 14.39 0.97 14.08
CA ARG A 530 13.85 -0.01 15.03
C ARG A 530 12.39 0.30 15.35
N PHE A 531 11.52 -0.70 15.18
CA PHE A 531 10.15 -0.66 15.68
C PHE A 531 10.15 -0.58 17.21
N ILE A 532 9.12 0.04 17.78
CA ILE A 532 8.91 0.10 19.23
C ILE A 532 8.14 -1.17 19.62
N PHE A 533 8.75 -2.01 20.45
CA PHE A 533 8.18 -3.31 20.82
C PHE A 533 8.04 -3.54 22.33
N THR A 534 8.61 -2.68 23.19
CA THR A 534 8.47 -2.81 24.66
C THR A 534 8.02 -1.52 25.35
N GLN A 535 7.40 -1.64 26.51
CA GLN A 535 7.03 -0.49 27.35
C GLN A 535 8.26 0.32 27.82
N GLN A 536 9.40 -0.34 28.04
CA GLN A 536 10.65 0.33 28.43
C GLN A 536 11.12 1.30 27.35
N GLN A 537 10.96 0.93 26.06
CA GLN A 537 11.28 1.81 24.94
C GLN A 537 10.34 3.02 24.89
N ILE A 538 9.04 2.84 25.18
CA ILE A 538 8.09 3.96 25.27
C ILE A 538 8.54 4.94 26.37
N GLN A 539 8.93 4.44 27.54
CA GLN A 539 9.42 5.30 28.63
C GLN A 539 10.71 6.04 28.24
N ALA A 540 11.64 5.39 27.53
CA ALA A 540 12.84 6.04 27.01
C ALA A 540 12.52 7.14 25.99
N VAL A 541 11.53 6.92 25.11
CA VAL A 541 11.03 7.93 24.17
C VAL A 541 10.43 9.12 24.92
N GLN A 542 9.58 8.87 25.91
CA GLN A 542 8.95 9.94 26.70
C GLN A 542 10.00 10.79 27.43
N ALA A 543 11.01 10.15 28.03
CA ALA A 543 12.12 10.83 28.67
C ALA A 543 12.94 11.68 27.68
N PHE A 544 13.20 11.16 26.47
CA PHE A 544 13.87 11.91 25.40
C PHE A 544 13.07 13.16 24.99
N VAL A 545 11.77 13.01 24.73
CA VAL A 545 10.90 14.11 24.29
C VAL A 545 10.77 15.19 25.37
N GLN A 546 10.66 14.83 26.65
CA GLN A 546 10.65 15.78 27.76
C GLN A 546 11.98 16.54 27.90
N GLY A 547 13.09 15.95 27.46
CA GLY A 547 14.41 16.57 27.43
C GLY A 547 14.61 17.58 26.29
N ILE A 548 13.71 17.64 25.31
CA ILE A 548 13.80 18.58 24.19
C ILE A 548 13.62 20.01 24.73
N GLY A 549 14.62 20.87 24.50
CA GLY A 549 14.60 22.28 24.93
C GLY A 549 15.11 22.54 26.36
N ALA A 550 15.54 21.51 27.11
CA ALA A 550 16.30 21.74 28.34
C ALA A 550 17.69 22.32 28.01
N PRO A 551 18.21 23.32 28.74
CA PRO A 551 19.60 23.75 28.57
C PRO A 551 20.48 22.54 28.84
N ALA A 552 21.40 22.23 27.92
CA ALA A 552 22.27 21.07 27.98
C ALA A 552 23.01 21.03 29.33
N LYS A 553 22.44 20.33 30.33
CA LYS A 553 23.21 19.85 31.46
C LYS A 553 24.16 18.84 30.84
N LYS A 554 25.45 19.19 30.82
CA LYS A 554 26.54 18.25 30.59
C LYS A 554 26.19 16.97 31.35
N ALA A 555 25.83 15.91 30.62
CA ALA A 555 25.77 14.58 31.17
C ALA A 555 27.22 14.21 31.51
N GLY A 556 27.66 14.61 32.70
CA GLY A 556 28.87 14.08 33.31
C GLY A 556 28.64 12.60 33.49
N VAL A 557 29.36 11.81 32.70
CA VAL A 557 29.52 10.38 32.91
C VAL A 557 29.95 10.18 34.36
N ALA A 558 29.03 9.71 35.20
CA ALA A 558 29.36 9.22 36.52
C ALA A 558 30.12 7.90 36.33
N VAL A 559 31.45 7.99 36.33
CA VAL A 559 32.33 6.83 36.46
C VAL A 559 32.09 6.25 37.87
N PRO A 560 31.74 4.95 38.01
CA PRO A 560 31.61 4.35 39.33
C PRO A 560 32.99 4.26 40.02
N PRO A 561 33.06 4.43 41.36
CA PRO A 561 34.31 4.42 42.08
C PRO A 561 34.94 3.02 42.07
N VAL A 562 36.19 2.94 41.62
CA VAL A 562 37.04 1.74 41.71
C VAL A 562 37.42 1.52 43.18
N PRO A 563 37.24 0.30 43.75
CA PRO A 563 37.64 0.03 45.13
C PRO A 563 39.18 0.01 45.28
N PRO A 564 39.72 0.45 46.42
CA PRO A 564 41.16 0.56 46.63
C PRO A 564 41.81 -0.83 46.67
N LYS A 565 42.82 -1.05 45.81
CA LYS A 565 43.73 -2.19 45.94
C LYS A 565 44.59 -1.97 47.20
N GLY A 566 44.46 -2.89 48.16
CA GLY A 566 45.34 -3.00 49.32
C GLY A 566 46.79 -3.20 48.90
N ARG A 567 47.69 -2.66 49.74
CA ARG A 567 49.11 -3.01 49.74
C ARG A 567 49.33 -4.37 50.37
#